data_AF-A0A5C9ANV1-F1
#
_entry.id   AF-A0A5C9ANV1-F1
#
_cell.length_a   1.000
_cell.length_b   1.000
_cell.length_c   1.000
_cell.angle_alpha   90.00
_cell.angle_beta   90.00
_cell.angle_gamma   90.00
#
_symmetry.space_group_name_H-M   'P 1'
#
loop_
_entity.id
_entity.type
_entity.pdbx_description
1 polymer ?
#
loop_
_entity_poly.entity_id
_entity_poly.type
_entity_poly.pdbx_seq_one_letter_code
_entity_poly.pdbx_strand_id
1 'polypeptide(L)'
;MLRIGQVEATATQDGKYTDGSVAGGIAATRLRAAAFNAMQEELAHIVESAGLALDINDMTQVLKAIQKLTLSRANPFADIKSDGAAAISTALTNLGLGEAAKRNVGTGKNQIPDMNNFTSSLTSPGWQKLPSGLI
;
A
#
# COMPACT_ATOMS: atom_id res chain seq x y z
N MET A 1 -16.64 3.04 10.08
CA MET A 1 -17.60 3.61 9.12
C MET A 1 -18.89 3.90 9.84
N LEU A 2 -19.54 5.03 9.51
CA LEU A 2 -20.91 5.32 9.96
C LEU A 2 -21.85 4.20 9.46
N ARG A 3 -22.59 3.58 10.38
CA ARG A 3 -23.61 2.58 10.07
C ARG A 3 -24.99 3.19 10.30
N ILE A 4 -26.03 2.48 9.88
CA ILE A 4 -27.42 2.95 10.08
C ILE A 4 -27.80 3.05 11.56
N GLY A 5 -27.22 2.20 12.42
CA GLY A 5 -27.52 2.19 13.87
C GLY A 5 -27.19 3.45 14.62
N GLN A 6 -26.36 4.33 14.06
CA GLN A 6 -26.00 5.60 14.70
C GLN A 6 -26.89 6.77 14.24
N VAL A 7 -27.78 6.55 13.28
CA VAL A 7 -28.69 7.60 12.76
C VAL A 7 -30.17 7.20 12.76
N GLU A 8 -30.50 5.92 12.89
CA GLU A 8 -31.88 5.43 12.98
C GLU A 8 -32.07 4.59 14.25
N ALA A 9 -32.97 5.06 15.14
CA ALA A 9 -33.24 4.39 16.41
C ALA A 9 -33.93 3.03 16.26
N THR A 10 -34.58 2.76 15.12
CA THR A 10 -35.23 1.46 14.84
C THR A 10 -34.29 0.43 14.24
N ALA A 11 -33.01 0.78 14.01
CA ALA A 11 -32.01 -0.18 13.59
C ALA A 11 -31.78 -1.27 14.66
N THR A 12 -31.24 -2.39 14.23
CA THR A 12 -30.83 -3.46 15.16
C THR A 12 -29.70 -2.98 16.09
N GLN A 13 -29.54 -3.67 17.23
CA GLN A 13 -28.47 -3.36 18.20
C GLN A 13 -27.06 -3.44 17.59
N ASP A 14 -26.87 -4.30 16.58
CA ASP A 14 -25.62 -4.44 15.83
C ASP A 14 -25.43 -3.34 14.75
N GLY A 15 -26.31 -2.36 14.72
CA GLY A 15 -26.28 -1.22 13.81
C GLY A 15 -26.58 -1.58 12.35
N LYS A 16 -27.45 -2.57 12.13
CA LYS A 16 -27.94 -3.00 10.81
C LYS A 16 -29.39 -2.58 10.57
N TYR A 17 -29.75 -2.46 9.30
CA TYR A 17 -31.12 -2.27 8.84
C TYR A 17 -31.98 -3.49 9.24
N THR A 18 -33.26 -3.26 9.49
CA THR A 18 -34.25 -4.30 9.80
C THR A 18 -35.56 -4.04 9.06
N ASP A 19 -36.18 -5.09 8.54
CA ASP A 19 -37.52 -5.01 7.93
C ASP A 19 -38.62 -5.04 9.02
N GLY A 20 -38.24 -5.07 10.30
CA GLY A 20 -39.15 -5.12 11.44
C GLY A 20 -39.84 -6.47 11.59
N SER A 21 -40.67 -6.59 12.63
CA SER A 21 -41.54 -7.74 12.86
C SER A 21 -42.79 -7.29 13.59
N VAL A 22 -43.94 -7.34 12.91
CA VAL A 22 -45.23 -6.98 13.51
C VAL A 22 -45.61 -7.90 14.67
N ALA A 23 -45.25 -9.19 14.59
CA ALA A 23 -45.51 -10.17 15.65
C ALA A 23 -44.60 -9.98 16.87
N GLY A 24 -43.40 -9.43 16.66
CA GLY A 24 -42.43 -9.14 17.73
C GLY A 24 -42.46 -7.70 18.23
N GLY A 25 -43.33 -6.83 17.69
CA GLY A 25 -43.36 -5.40 18.03
C GLY A 25 -42.10 -4.63 17.62
N ILE A 26 -41.32 -5.15 16.65
CA ILE A 26 -40.07 -4.54 16.20
C ILE A 26 -40.39 -3.60 15.03
N ALA A 27 -40.11 -2.31 15.20
CA ALA A 27 -40.26 -1.32 14.14
C ALA A 27 -39.24 -1.56 13.01
N ALA A 28 -39.65 -1.33 11.77
CA ALA A 28 -38.76 -1.43 10.61
C ALA A 28 -37.92 -0.17 10.42
N THR A 29 -36.77 -0.32 9.78
CA THR A 29 -36.06 0.79 9.13
C THR A 29 -36.72 1.14 7.80
N ARG A 30 -36.51 2.36 7.31
CA ARG A 30 -37.19 2.92 6.13
C ARG A 30 -36.85 2.21 4.81
N LEU A 31 -35.76 1.45 4.80
CA LEU A 31 -35.18 0.83 3.61
C LEU A 31 -35.07 -0.68 3.80
N ARG A 32 -35.13 -1.42 2.69
CA ARG A 32 -35.12 -2.89 2.70
C ARG A 32 -33.81 -3.43 3.29
N ALA A 33 -33.92 -4.16 4.39
CA ALA A 33 -32.77 -4.51 5.21
C ALA A 33 -31.71 -5.33 4.47
N ALA A 34 -32.13 -6.36 3.73
CA ALA A 34 -31.20 -7.25 3.04
C ALA A 34 -30.25 -6.52 2.08
N ALA A 35 -30.77 -5.61 1.25
CA ALA A 35 -29.98 -4.90 0.25
C ALA A 35 -29.01 -3.90 0.89
N PHE A 36 -29.48 -3.12 1.87
CA PHE A 36 -28.66 -2.08 2.50
C PHE A 36 -27.64 -2.65 3.48
N ASN A 37 -27.96 -3.75 4.16
CA ASN A 37 -26.97 -4.47 4.97
C ASN A 37 -25.87 -5.08 4.10
N ALA A 38 -26.23 -5.69 2.95
CA ALA A 38 -25.23 -6.19 2.01
C ALA A 38 -24.28 -5.08 1.56
N MET A 39 -24.81 -3.93 1.12
CA MET A 39 -23.97 -2.79 0.75
C MET A 39 -23.11 -2.26 1.91
N GLN A 40 -23.65 -2.17 3.12
CA GLN A 40 -22.92 -1.69 4.29
C GLN A 40 -21.74 -2.60 4.63
N GLU A 41 -21.93 -3.92 4.59
CA GLU A 41 -20.86 -4.88 4.88
C GLU A 41 -19.83 -4.96 3.74
N GLU A 42 -20.25 -4.94 2.47
CA GLU A 42 -19.30 -4.90 1.33
C GLU A 42 -18.36 -3.68 1.43
N LEU A 43 -18.91 -2.50 1.72
CA LEU A 43 -18.10 -1.28 1.90
C LEU A 43 -17.20 -1.38 3.14
N ALA A 44 -17.68 -1.98 4.24
CA ALA A 44 -16.86 -2.22 5.42
C ALA A 44 -15.69 -3.15 5.13
N HIS A 45 -15.93 -4.25 4.43
CA HIS A 45 -14.90 -5.22 4.05
C HIS A 45 -13.85 -4.65 3.10
N ILE A 46 -14.23 -3.75 2.19
CA ILE A 46 -13.25 -3.00 1.38
C ILE A 46 -12.30 -2.21 2.28
N VAL A 47 -12.81 -1.52 3.30
CA VAL A 47 -11.98 -0.73 4.22
C VAL A 47 -11.06 -1.62 5.06
N GLU A 48 -11.61 -2.69 5.63
CA GLU A 48 -10.86 -3.61 6.49
C GLU A 48 -9.79 -4.39 5.72
N SER A 49 -10.08 -4.81 4.48
CA SER A 49 -9.11 -5.49 3.61
C SER A 49 -7.90 -4.59 3.24
N ALA A 50 -8.07 -3.27 3.26
CA ALA A 50 -6.97 -2.32 3.12
C ALA A 50 -6.13 -2.16 4.43
N GLY A 51 -6.48 -2.91 5.47
CA GLY A 51 -5.87 -2.82 6.80
C GLY A 51 -6.23 -1.53 7.56
N LEU A 52 -7.37 -0.92 7.24
CA LEU A 52 -7.89 0.25 7.94
C LEU A 52 -8.97 -0.17 8.94
N ALA A 53 -8.98 0.45 10.12
CA ALA A 53 -10.04 0.27 11.10
C ALA A 53 -11.26 1.14 10.75
N LEU A 54 -12.46 0.60 10.99
CA LEU A 54 -13.71 1.31 10.76
C LEU A 54 -13.90 2.46 11.78
N ASP A 55 -13.82 3.72 11.33
CA ASP A 55 -14.09 4.93 12.13
C ASP A 55 -15.48 5.51 11.82
N ILE A 56 -16.28 5.85 12.83
CA ILE A 56 -17.59 6.47 12.62
C ILE A 56 -17.49 7.91 12.11
N ASN A 57 -16.42 8.62 12.43
CA ASN A 57 -16.26 10.05 12.13
C ASN A 57 -15.59 10.31 10.78
N ASP A 58 -15.12 9.26 10.09
CA ASP A 58 -14.43 9.38 8.81
C ASP A 58 -15.32 8.94 7.63
N MET A 59 -15.81 9.90 6.85
CA MET A 59 -16.61 9.64 5.65
C MET A 59 -15.76 9.36 4.39
N THR A 60 -14.43 9.27 4.53
CA THR A 60 -13.48 9.07 3.41
C THR A 60 -12.83 7.69 3.40
N GLN A 61 -13.22 6.78 4.31
CA GLN A 61 -12.55 5.49 4.48
C GLN A 61 -12.53 4.61 3.23
N VAL A 62 -13.64 4.53 2.49
CA VAL A 62 -13.70 3.75 1.24
C VAL A 62 -12.73 4.32 0.20
N LEU A 63 -12.62 5.65 0.11
CA LEU A 63 -11.64 6.30 -0.76
C LEU A 63 -10.21 5.97 -0.34
N LYS A 64 -9.89 6.12 0.96
CA LYS A 64 -8.56 5.76 1.51
C LYS A 64 -8.21 4.29 1.26
N ALA A 65 -9.19 3.40 1.40
CA ALA A 65 -9.05 1.99 1.16
C ALA A 65 -8.71 1.70 -0.31
N ILE A 66 -9.49 2.25 -1.25
CA ILE A 66 -9.22 2.11 -2.69
C ILE A 66 -7.84 2.66 -3.04
N GLN A 67 -7.48 3.84 -2.52
CA GLN A 67 -6.16 4.46 -2.74
C GLN A 67 -5.01 3.59 -2.23
N LYS A 68 -5.22 2.80 -1.17
CA LYS A 68 -4.20 1.90 -0.62
C LYS A 68 -4.18 0.53 -1.30
N LEU A 69 -5.34 0.04 -1.73
CA LEU A 69 -5.48 -1.24 -2.45
C LEU A 69 -4.98 -1.15 -3.90
N THR A 70 -4.91 0.06 -4.46
CA THR A 70 -4.45 0.29 -5.84
C THR A 70 -3.21 1.18 -5.87
N LEU A 71 -2.21 0.80 -6.67
CA LEU A 71 -1.07 1.69 -6.94
C LEU A 71 -1.54 2.88 -7.80
N SER A 72 -1.12 4.08 -7.45
CA SER A 72 -1.32 5.26 -8.28
C SER A 72 -0.56 5.08 -9.59
N ARG A 73 -1.22 5.37 -10.72
CA ARG A 73 -0.54 5.33 -12.04
C ARG A 73 0.46 6.47 -12.23
N ALA A 74 0.37 7.52 -11.40
CA ALA A 74 1.27 8.66 -11.45
C ALA A 74 2.61 8.37 -10.74
N ASN A 75 2.59 7.72 -9.56
CA ASN A 75 3.78 7.49 -8.74
C ASN A 75 3.83 6.09 -8.10
N PRO A 76 3.75 4.99 -8.87
CA PRO A 76 3.59 3.64 -8.33
C PRO A 76 4.73 3.19 -7.40
N PHE A 77 5.96 3.66 -7.63
CA PHE A 77 7.10 3.35 -6.76
C PHE A 77 7.08 4.11 -5.42
N ALA A 78 6.43 5.28 -5.37
CA ALA A 78 6.25 6.01 -4.12
C ALA A 78 5.22 5.29 -3.22
N ASP A 79 4.20 4.67 -3.83
CA ASP A 79 3.21 3.87 -3.13
C ASP A 79 3.86 2.59 -2.56
N ILE A 80 4.63 1.85 -3.37
CA ILE A 80 5.43 0.69 -2.89
C ILE A 80 6.36 1.08 -1.74
N LYS A 81 6.98 2.27 -1.81
CA LYS A 81 7.82 2.77 -0.73
C LYS A 81 7.02 3.01 0.55
N SER A 82 5.81 3.52 0.43
CA SER A 82 4.91 3.81 1.55
C SER A 82 4.36 2.53 2.20
N ASP A 83 4.20 1.46 1.43
CA ASP A 83 3.84 0.11 1.91
C ASP A 83 4.97 -0.58 2.70
N GLY A 84 6.18 0.00 2.67
CA GLY A 84 7.28 -0.36 3.56
C GLY A 84 8.27 -1.38 3.01
N ALA A 85 9.21 -1.80 3.86
CA ALA A 85 10.40 -2.55 3.44
C ALA A 85 10.10 -3.90 2.77
N ALA A 86 9.05 -4.60 3.20
CA ALA A 86 8.65 -5.88 2.61
C ALA A 86 8.15 -5.69 1.17
N ALA A 87 7.32 -4.67 0.92
CA ALA A 87 6.83 -4.35 -0.42
C ALA A 87 7.98 -3.95 -1.36
N ILE A 88 8.92 -3.13 -0.87
CA ILE A 88 10.14 -2.77 -1.62
C ILE A 88 10.94 -4.03 -1.99
N SER A 89 11.18 -4.93 -1.04
CA SER A 89 11.94 -6.16 -1.28
C SER A 89 11.29 -7.06 -2.34
N THR A 90 9.97 -7.24 -2.26
CA THR A 90 9.20 -7.99 -3.26
C THR A 90 9.26 -7.32 -4.63
N ALA A 91 9.13 -6.00 -4.69
CA ALA A 91 9.22 -5.24 -5.94
C ALA A 91 10.59 -5.40 -6.62
N LEU A 92 11.69 -5.29 -5.86
CA LEU A 92 13.04 -5.52 -6.38
C LEU A 92 13.20 -6.95 -6.92
N THR A 93 12.67 -7.95 -6.20
CA THR A 93 12.69 -9.36 -6.61
C THR A 93 11.92 -9.58 -7.91
N ASN A 94 10.70 -9.01 -8.02
CA ASN A 94 9.86 -9.12 -9.21
C ASN A 94 10.51 -8.48 -10.45
N LEU A 95 11.31 -7.42 -10.25
CA LEU A 95 12.09 -6.77 -11.31
C LEU A 95 13.41 -7.49 -11.62
N GLY A 96 13.75 -8.56 -10.88
CA GLY A 96 15.02 -9.28 -11.04
C GLY A 96 16.24 -8.48 -10.56
N LEU A 97 16.05 -7.46 -9.71
CA LEU A 97 17.12 -6.61 -9.20
C LEU A 97 17.81 -7.27 -8.00
N GLY A 98 19.09 -7.61 -8.17
CA GLY A 98 19.93 -8.19 -7.12
C GLY A 98 20.70 -7.16 -6.29
N GLU A 99 21.62 -7.65 -5.45
CA GLU A 99 22.42 -6.82 -4.52
C GLU A 99 23.23 -5.72 -5.21
N ALA A 100 23.73 -5.97 -6.42
CA ALA A 100 24.52 -5.00 -7.18
C ALA A 100 23.71 -3.72 -7.50
N ALA A 101 22.42 -3.85 -7.82
CA ALA A 101 21.54 -2.71 -8.14
C ALA A 101 21.32 -1.76 -6.95
N LYS A 102 21.60 -2.22 -5.73
CA LYS A 102 21.49 -1.43 -4.48
C LYS A 102 22.77 -0.69 -4.11
N ARG A 103 23.88 -0.90 -4.84
CA ARG A 103 25.19 -0.33 -4.52
C ARG A 103 25.39 1.02 -5.21
N ASN A 104 25.95 1.97 -4.47
CA ASN A 104 26.36 3.27 -5.03
C ASN A 104 27.58 3.10 -5.96
N VAL A 105 27.71 4.02 -6.92
CA VAL A 105 28.91 4.13 -7.76
C VAL A 105 30.01 4.90 -7.00
N GLY A 106 31.22 4.35 -6.95
CA GLY A 106 32.37 4.94 -6.24
C GLY A 106 33.43 3.92 -5.83
N THR A 107 34.46 4.35 -5.10
CA THR A 107 35.61 3.51 -4.70
C THR A 107 35.58 3.06 -3.23
N GLY A 108 34.54 3.43 -2.48
CA GLY A 108 34.35 3.02 -1.09
C GLY A 108 33.95 1.54 -0.93
N LYS A 109 33.99 1.06 0.32
CA LYS A 109 33.54 -0.29 0.66
C LYS A 109 32.09 -0.51 0.20
N ASN A 110 31.83 -1.67 -0.39
CA ASN A 110 30.52 -2.04 -0.93
C ASN A 110 30.00 -1.10 -2.06
N GLN A 111 30.87 -0.43 -2.81
CA GLN A 111 30.50 0.35 -4.01
C GLN A 111 30.92 -0.33 -5.32
N ILE A 112 30.30 0.06 -6.44
CA ILE A 112 30.69 -0.36 -7.79
C ILE A 112 31.59 0.74 -8.37
N PRO A 113 32.85 0.47 -8.72
CA PRO A 113 33.72 1.49 -9.31
C PRO A 113 33.20 1.98 -10.66
N ASP A 114 33.14 3.31 -10.83
CA ASP A 114 32.96 3.93 -12.15
C ASP A 114 34.18 3.66 -13.05
N MET A 115 33.97 3.66 -14.37
CA MET A 115 35.03 3.42 -15.36
C MET A 115 36.19 4.44 -15.26
N ASN A 116 35.92 5.69 -14.87
CA ASN A 116 36.95 6.71 -14.69
C ASN A 116 37.94 6.40 -13.56
N ASN A 117 37.64 5.45 -12.68
CA ASN A 117 38.57 4.99 -11.64
C ASN A 117 39.62 4.00 -12.18
N PHE A 118 39.45 3.49 -13.40
CA PHE A 118 40.39 2.61 -14.09
C PHE A 118 41.21 3.40 -15.12
N THR A 119 42.00 4.39 -14.68
CA THR A 119 42.82 5.18 -15.61
C THR A 119 44.00 4.37 -16.14
N SER A 120 44.50 4.68 -17.33
CA SER A 120 45.65 3.97 -17.90
C SER A 120 46.47 4.86 -18.83
N SER A 121 47.75 4.54 -18.99
CA SER A 121 48.58 5.02 -20.11
C SER A 121 48.94 3.88 -21.04
N LEU A 122 48.69 4.08 -22.33
CA LEU A 122 49.03 3.12 -23.40
C LEU A 122 50.42 3.41 -24.03
N THR A 123 51.20 4.34 -23.46
CA THR A 123 52.60 4.57 -23.85
C THR A 123 53.47 3.37 -23.50
N SER A 124 54.71 3.27 -24.02
CA SER A 124 55.63 2.17 -23.66
C SER A 124 56.73 2.67 -22.71
N PRO A 125 56.86 2.09 -21.49
CA PRO A 125 55.97 1.11 -20.88
C PRO A 125 54.63 1.74 -20.45
N GLY A 126 53.57 0.94 -20.50
CA GLY A 126 52.20 1.37 -20.18
C GLY A 126 51.85 1.07 -18.72
N TRP A 127 50.75 1.65 -18.23
CA TRP A 127 50.27 1.40 -16.88
C TRP A 127 48.74 1.44 -16.80
N GLN A 128 48.17 0.78 -15.80
CA GLN A 128 46.75 0.84 -15.48
C GLN A 128 46.58 1.03 -13.97
N LYS A 129 45.86 2.06 -13.56
CA LYS A 129 45.49 2.30 -12.17
C LYS A 129 44.17 1.59 -11.87
N LEU A 130 44.14 0.80 -10.80
CA LEU A 130 42.91 0.22 -10.26
C LEU A 130 42.19 1.24 -9.35
N PRO A 131 40.88 1.09 -9.13
CA PRO A 131 40.11 1.93 -8.21
C PRO A 131 40.64 1.96 -6.78
N SER A 132 41.40 0.95 -6.37
CA SER A 132 42.12 0.90 -5.09
C SER A 132 43.32 1.84 -5.01
N GLY A 133 43.72 2.43 -6.14
CA GLY A 133 44.93 3.25 -6.27
C GLY A 133 46.18 2.49 -6.71
N LEU A 134 46.11 1.16 -6.85
CA LEU A 134 47.22 0.32 -7.34
C LEU A 134 47.54 0.63 -8.81
N ILE A 135 48.81 0.70 -9.18
CA ILE A 135 49.30 0.87 -10.56
C ILE A 135 50.21 -0.30 -10.92
#